data_AF-A0A3D1P245-F1
#
_entry.id   AF-A0A3D1P245-F1
#
_cell.length_a   1.000
_cell.length_b   1.000
_cell.length_c   1.000
_cell.angle_alpha   90.00
_cell.angle_beta   90.00
_cell.angle_gamma   90.00
#
_symmetry.space_group_name_H-M   'P 1'
#
loop_
_entity.id
_entity.type
_entity.pdbx_description
1 polymer ?
#
loop_
_entity_poly.entity_id
_entity_poly.type
_entity_poly.pdbx_seq_one_letter_code
_entity_poly.pdbx_strand_id
1 'polypeptide(L)'
;MGRATRSDNWGFPRWGGYGGSREATQVRLCDRHGCSEPGNCPAPKSPNSPERWMFCQKHAAEYNAGWDYFAGLDAEEAAQREADETRDNSGYHEAAHYGWAGSGDGSRSRDELRALELLELTPDADFEAIKKSYRAKAKLVHPDLRPGDEDAAKAFQALQLAYEVLRQGEERREWKGA
;
A
#
# COMPACT_ATOMS: atom_id res chain seq x y z
N MET A 1 20.40 -3.70 38.68
CA MET A 1 20.80 -2.27 38.56
C MET A 1 19.87 -1.63 37.55
N GLY A 2 19.18 -0.56 37.96
CA GLY A 2 17.99 -0.01 37.27
C GLY A 2 18.32 0.59 35.91
N ARG A 3 17.42 0.35 34.95
CA ARG A 3 17.45 1.00 33.63
C ARG A 3 17.03 2.46 33.81
N ALA A 4 17.90 3.40 33.49
CA ALA A 4 17.54 4.80 33.41
C ALA A 4 16.65 5.01 32.16
N THR A 5 15.37 5.31 32.34
CA THR A 5 14.48 5.67 31.23
C THR A 5 13.54 6.79 31.64
N ARG A 6 13.91 8.02 31.28
CA ARG A 6 13.08 9.11 30.76
C ARG A 6 14.01 10.28 30.47
N SER A 7 14.05 10.75 29.23
CA SER A 7 14.81 11.93 28.84
C SER A 7 14.28 13.16 29.60
N ASP A 8 15.16 13.93 30.27
CA ASP A 8 14.82 15.16 31.02
C ASP A 8 14.40 16.35 30.12
N ASN A 9 13.90 16.08 28.92
CA ASN A 9 13.48 17.13 27.98
C ASN A 9 12.01 17.52 28.22
N TRP A 10 11.81 18.37 29.22
CA TRP A 10 10.51 18.95 29.63
C TRP A 10 10.33 20.42 29.18
N GLY A 11 10.91 20.83 28.04
CA GLY A 11 10.78 22.20 27.50
C GLY A 11 10.61 22.26 25.97
N PHE A 12 9.81 23.22 25.50
CA PHE A 12 9.58 23.52 24.07
C PHE A 12 10.63 24.53 23.55
N PRO A 13 11.18 24.38 22.32
CA PRO A 13 10.94 23.36 21.30
C PRO A 13 11.62 22.00 21.57
N ARG A 14 10.93 20.89 21.26
CA ARG A 14 11.29 19.51 21.63
C ARG A 14 12.35 18.84 20.73
N TRP A 15 13.20 19.63 20.09
CA TRP A 15 14.42 19.20 19.42
C TRP A 15 15.56 19.85 20.21
N GLY A 16 16.43 19.07 20.84
CA GLY A 16 17.47 19.62 21.72
C GLY A 16 18.33 20.70 21.04
N GLY A 17 19.14 21.43 21.83
CA GLY A 17 20.06 22.44 21.28
C GLY A 17 20.96 21.89 20.17
N TYR A 18 21.27 22.73 19.17
CA TYR A 18 22.18 22.40 18.07
C TYR A 18 23.60 22.15 18.61
N GLY A 19 23.88 20.91 18.99
CA GLY A 19 25.15 20.55 19.61
C GLY A 19 25.10 19.16 20.24
N GLY A 20 24.78 18.13 19.44
CA GLY A 20 25.03 16.75 19.85
C GLY A 20 26.54 16.55 20.09
N SER A 21 26.89 15.92 21.20
CA SER A 21 28.25 15.50 21.55
C SER A 21 28.91 14.82 20.35
N ARG A 22 30.07 15.32 19.93
CA ARG A 22 30.94 14.65 18.95
C ARG A 22 31.74 13.54 19.63
N GLU A 23 31.07 12.71 20.40
CA GLU A 23 31.70 11.54 21.01
C GLU A 23 31.96 10.49 19.94
N ALA A 24 33.15 9.90 19.96
CA ALA A 24 33.54 8.90 18.97
C ALA A 24 32.60 7.69 19.08
N THR A 25 31.78 7.47 18.05
CA THR A 25 30.89 6.31 17.99
C THR A 25 31.74 5.04 17.98
N GLN A 26 31.50 4.14 18.93
CA GLN A 26 32.18 2.84 18.96
C GLN A 26 31.71 2.01 17.75
N VAL A 27 32.54 1.95 16.72
CA VAL A 27 32.29 1.13 15.52
C VAL A 27 32.66 -0.32 15.84
N ARG A 28 31.71 -1.24 15.69
CA ARG A 28 32.00 -2.68 15.75
C ARG A 28 32.63 -3.13 14.43
N LEU A 29 33.63 -4.00 14.51
CA LEU A 29 34.25 -4.60 13.35
C LEU A 29 33.38 -5.75 12.83
N CYS A 30 33.57 -6.09 11.55
CA CYS A 30 32.93 -7.21 10.89
C CYS A 30 33.33 -8.54 11.56
N ASP A 31 32.36 -9.41 11.83
CA ASP A 31 32.57 -10.71 12.47
C ASP A 31 33.21 -11.76 11.53
N ARG A 32 33.39 -11.43 10.23
CA ARG A 32 34.03 -12.34 9.27
C ARG A 32 35.54 -12.42 9.56
N HIS A 33 36.06 -13.64 9.63
CA HIS A 33 37.47 -13.90 9.91
C HIS A 33 38.39 -13.15 8.93
N GLY A 34 39.28 -12.30 9.46
CA GLY A 34 40.23 -11.53 8.65
C GLY A 34 39.67 -10.25 8.02
N CYS A 35 38.43 -9.84 8.32
CA CYS A 35 37.86 -8.59 7.85
C CYS A 35 38.01 -7.47 8.90
N SER A 36 38.51 -6.31 8.50
CA SER A 36 38.64 -5.11 9.35
C SER A 36 37.65 -3.98 8.99
N GLU A 37 36.70 -4.25 8.09
CA GLU A 37 35.65 -3.30 7.72
C GLU A 37 34.61 -3.15 8.86
N PRO A 38 33.89 -2.01 8.92
CA PRO A 38 32.84 -1.81 9.92
C PRO A 38 31.65 -2.78 9.70
N GLY A 39 31.23 -3.42 10.79
CA GLY A 39 30.07 -4.30 10.82
C GLY A 39 28.80 -3.48 11.07
N ASN A 40 28.07 -3.12 10.01
CA ASN A 40 26.82 -2.35 10.10
C ASN A 40 25.58 -3.16 9.70
N CYS A 41 25.78 -4.37 9.16
CA CYS A 41 24.72 -5.19 8.61
C CYS A 41 24.47 -6.40 9.53
N PRO A 42 23.38 -6.42 10.30
CA PRO A 42 23.04 -7.56 11.15
C PRO A 42 22.47 -8.70 10.31
N ALA A 43 23.02 -9.91 10.45
CA ALA A 43 22.55 -11.12 9.81
C ALA A 43 22.13 -12.17 10.86
N PRO A 44 20.99 -12.88 10.71
CA PRO A 44 20.54 -13.87 11.68
C PRO A 44 21.48 -15.08 11.69
N LYS A 45 21.87 -15.63 12.85
CA LYS A 45 22.75 -16.81 12.88
C LYS A 45 22.04 -18.12 12.55
N SER A 46 20.75 -18.20 12.84
CA SER A 46 19.88 -19.34 12.49
C SER A 46 18.43 -18.84 12.29
N PRO A 47 17.58 -19.56 11.53
CA PRO A 47 16.25 -19.07 11.11
C PRO A 47 15.34 -18.56 12.23
N ASN A 48 15.48 -19.10 13.45
CA ASN A 48 14.63 -18.74 14.60
C ASN A 48 15.43 -18.35 15.85
N SER A 49 16.70 -17.94 15.71
CA SER A 49 17.48 -17.45 16.87
C SER A 49 17.51 -15.93 16.96
N PRO A 50 17.51 -15.35 18.17
CA PRO A 50 17.70 -13.93 18.40
C PRO A 50 19.16 -13.48 18.18
N GLU A 51 20.09 -14.43 18.01
CA GLU A 51 21.50 -14.14 17.81
C GLU A 51 21.78 -13.66 16.38
N ARG A 52 22.67 -12.66 16.26
CA ARG A 52 23.02 -12.03 14.99
C ARG A 52 24.52 -11.90 14.83
N TRP A 53 25.01 -12.15 13.62
CA TRP A 53 26.33 -11.72 13.16
C TRP A 53 26.29 -10.25 12.74
N MET A 54 27.40 -9.55 12.91
CA MET A 54 27.56 -8.18 12.46
C MET A 54 28.56 -8.13 11.30
N PHE A 55 28.06 -8.07 10.07
CA PHE A 55 28.87 -8.08 8.85
C PHE A 55 29.01 -6.70 8.22
N CYS A 56 30.05 -6.53 7.40
CA CYS A 56 30.12 -5.45 6.44
C CYS A 56 29.19 -5.73 5.25
N GLN A 57 28.94 -4.74 4.40
CA GLN A 57 28.01 -4.86 3.27
C GLN A 57 28.35 -6.02 2.32
N LYS A 58 29.64 -6.24 2.05
CA LYS A 58 30.11 -7.31 1.14
C LYS A 58 29.79 -8.70 1.72
N HIS A 59 30.15 -8.93 2.98
CA HIS A 59 29.94 -10.22 3.62
C HIS A 59 28.47 -10.47 3.97
N ALA A 60 27.68 -9.42 4.22
CA ALA A 60 26.24 -9.55 4.36
C ALA A 60 25.59 -10.01 3.04
N ALA A 61 26.07 -9.53 1.88
CA ALA A 61 25.59 -9.98 0.58
C ALA A 61 25.96 -11.45 0.31
N GLU A 62 27.20 -11.86 0.60
CA GLU A 62 27.62 -13.28 0.51
C GLU A 62 26.78 -14.18 1.43
N TYR A 63 26.53 -13.72 2.66
CA TYR A 63 25.71 -14.44 3.62
C TYR A 63 24.27 -14.60 3.13
N ASN A 64 23.65 -13.52 2.68
CA ASN A 64 22.27 -13.53 2.18
C ASN A 64 22.13 -14.39 0.92
N ALA A 65 23.16 -14.43 0.05
CA ALA A 65 23.16 -15.27 -1.14
C ALA A 65 23.21 -16.78 -0.81
N GLY A 66 23.85 -17.15 0.30
CA GLY A 66 23.88 -18.53 0.80
C GLY A 66 22.77 -18.85 1.80
N TRP A 67 21.92 -17.89 2.14
CA TRP A 67 20.87 -18.06 3.13
C TRP A 67 19.60 -18.61 2.50
N ASP A 68 19.22 -19.80 2.92
CA ASP A 68 17.94 -20.40 2.58
C ASP A 68 17.01 -20.33 3.80
N TYR A 69 15.96 -19.50 3.69
CA TYR A 69 14.96 -19.31 4.74
C TYR A 69 14.18 -20.61 5.02
N PHE A 70 14.03 -21.49 4.02
CA PHE A 70 13.33 -22.76 4.12
C PHE A 70 14.27 -23.94 4.36
N ALA A 71 15.56 -23.70 4.63
CA ALA A 71 16.51 -24.76 4.92
C ALA A 71 16.05 -25.63 6.09
N GLY A 72 15.66 -26.88 5.79
CA GLY A 72 15.20 -27.87 6.77
C GLY A 72 13.69 -28.04 6.89
N LEU A 73 12.89 -27.30 6.12
CA LEU A 73 11.46 -27.58 5.92
C LEU A 73 11.27 -28.45 4.67
N ASP A 74 10.26 -29.30 4.66
CA ASP A 74 9.83 -29.94 3.42
C ASP A 74 9.13 -28.93 2.49
N ALA A 75 8.93 -29.30 1.22
CA ALA A 75 8.33 -28.41 0.23
C ALA A 75 6.86 -28.05 0.55
N GLU A 76 6.13 -28.93 1.24
CA GLU A 76 4.74 -28.72 1.61
C GLU A 76 4.62 -27.79 2.83
N GLU A 77 5.51 -27.93 3.81
CA GLU A 77 5.63 -27.07 4.99
C GLU A 77 6.12 -25.67 4.61
N ALA A 78 7.04 -25.55 3.64
CA ALA A 78 7.48 -24.28 3.09
C ALA A 78 6.31 -23.52 2.43
N ALA A 79 5.50 -24.21 1.62
CA ALA A 79 4.32 -23.63 0.97
C ALA A 79 3.24 -23.23 1.99
N GLN A 80 3.03 -24.02 3.05
CA GLN A 80 2.09 -23.67 4.13
C GLN A 80 2.54 -22.41 4.86
N ARG A 81 3.84 -22.27 5.15
CA ARG A 81 4.40 -21.07 5.79
C ARG A 81 4.27 -19.82 4.92
N GLU A 82 4.54 -19.95 3.62
CA GLU A 82 4.29 -18.87 2.65
C GLU A 82 2.80 -18.49 2.61
N ALA A 83 1.89 -19.48 2.59
CA ALA A 83 0.45 -19.25 2.60
C ALA A 83 -0.05 -18.53 3.87
N ASP A 84 0.49 -18.89 5.03
CA ASP A 84 0.17 -18.22 6.29
C ASP A 84 0.72 -16.79 6.35
N GLU A 85 1.98 -16.57 5.94
CA GLU A 85 2.59 -15.23 5.88
C GLU A 85 1.87 -14.31 4.89
N THR A 86 1.48 -14.82 3.72
CA THR A 86 0.70 -14.06 2.73
C THR A 86 -0.72 -13.75 3.21
N ARG A 87 -1.37 -14.67 3.93
CA ARG A 87 -2.68 -14.45 4.54
C ARG A 87 -2.63 -13.35 5.59
N ASP A 88 -1.63 -13.36 6.46
CA ASP A 88 -1.50 -12.38 7.55
C ASP A 88 -1.02 -11.01 7.03
N ASN A 89 -0.26 -10.98 5.93
CA ASN A 89 0.17 -9.76 5.24
C ASN A 89 -0.87 -9.21 4.25
N SER A 90 -2.08 -9.78 4.18
CA SER A 90 -3.14 -9.34 3.28
C SER A 90 -3.50 -7.86 3.42
N GLY A 91 -3.37 -7.29 4.62
CA GLY A 91 -3.57 -5.85 4.86
C GLY A 91 -2.56 -4.93 4.17
N TYR A 92 -1.34 -5.39 3.86
CA TYR A 92 -0.36 -4.61 3.10
C TYR A 92 -0.50 -4.80 1.58
N HIS A 93 -0.99 -5.96 1.12
CA HIS A 93 -1.29 -6.18 -0.31
C HIS A 93 -2.48 -5.35 -0.80
N GLU A 94 -3.44 -5.01 0.08
CA GLU A 94 -4.59 -4.16 -0.25
C GLU A 94 -4.21 -2.67 -0.51
N ALA A 95 -2.96 -2.26 -0.20
CA ALA A 95 -2.46 -0.92 -0.48
C ALA A 95 -2.07 -0.68 -1.95
N ALA A 96 -2.36 -1.60 -2.87
CA ALA A 96 -2.22 -1.38 -4.32
C ALA A 96 -3.07 -0.20 -4.83
N HIS A 97 -4.04 0.27 -4.03
CA HIS A 97 -4.81 1.50 -4.27
C HIS A 97 -4.02 2.81 -4.06
N TYR A 98 -2.89 2.78 -3.35
CA TYR A 98 -1.96 3.92 -3.20
C TYR A 98 -0.76 3.83 -4.15
N GLY A 99 -0.89 3.06 -5.24
CA GLY A 99 0.08 3.09 -6.33
C GLY A 99 0.10 4.50 -6.94
N TRP A 100 1.26 5.15 -6.90
CA TRP A 100 1.63 6.45 -7.50
C TRP A 100 1.24 6.63 -8.99
N ALA A 101 0.56 5.67 -9.63
CA ALA A 101 0.20 5.65 -11.04
C ALA A 101 -1.30 5.43 -11.31
N GLY A 102 -2.20 5.64 -10.33
CA GLY A 102 -3.64 5.78 -10.60
C GLY A 102 -4.00 7.25 -10.72
N SER A 103 -4.43 7.73 -11.89
CA SER A 103 -4.94 9.11 -12.05
C SER A 103 -6.23 9.26 -11.25
N GLY A 104 -6.14 9.71 -10.02
CA GLY A 104 -7.29 9.88 -9.14
C GLY A 104 -6.87 10.50 -7.81
N ASP A 105 -7.67 11.46 -7.33
CA ASP A 105 -7.53 12.09 -6.01
C ASP A 105 -7.73 11.14 -4.80
N GLY A 106 -8.02 9.86 -5.05
CA GLY A 106 -8.29 8.85 -4.03
C GLY A 106 -9.59 9.08 -3.26
N SER A 107 -10.43 10.04 -3.68
CA SER A 107 -11.67 10.39 -2.98
C SER A 107 -12.85 9.49 -3.34
N ARG A 108 -12.72 8.68 -4.40
CA ARG A 108 -13.80 7.90 -4.98
C ARG A 108 -13.79 6.46 -4.51
N SER A 109 -14.99 5.94 -4.20
CA SER A 109 -15.15 4.53 -3.83
C SER A 109 -14.99 3.60 -5.04
N ARG A 110 -14.73 2.29 -4.79
CA ARG A 110 -14.58 1.29 -5.85
C ARG A 110 -15.79 1.24 -6.81
N ASP A 111 -16.99 1.43 -6.28
CA ASP A 111 -18.22 1.40 -7.08
C ASP A 111 -18.38 2.68 -7.92
N GLU A 112 -17.91 3.82 -7.42
CA GLU A 112 -17.82 5.06 -8.20
C GLU A 112 -16.82 4.93 -9.35
N LEU A 113 -15.67 4.27 -9.14
CA LEU A 113 -14.70 4.02 -10.20
C LEU A 113 -15.26 3.12 -11.31
N ARG A 114 -15.96 2.04 -10.96
CA ARG A 114 -16.65 1.18 -11.94
C ARG A 114 -17.73 1.94 -12.71
N ALA A 115 -18.47 2.82 -12.03
CA ALA A 115 -19.48 3.65 -12.66
C ALA A 115 -18.88 4.64 -13.66
N LEU A 116 -17.72 5.24 -13.36
CA LEU A 116 -16.98 6.11 -14.28
C LEU A 116 -16.45 5.35 -15.48
N GLU A 117 -15.93 4.14 -15.30
CA GLU A 117 -15.49 3.27 -16.39
C GLU A 117 -16.65 2.96 -17.35
N LEU A 118 -17.83 2.64 -16.80
CA LEU A 118 -19.03 2.40 -17.59
C LEU A 118 -19.50 3.65 -18.37
N LEU A 119 -19.25 4.84 -17.82
CA LEU A 119 -19.47 6.13 -18.50
C LEU A 119 -18.30 6.56 -19.39
N GLU A 120 -17.23 5.77 -19.51
CA GLU A 120 -15.98 6.09 -20.24
C GLU A 120 -15.38 7.43 -19.80
N LEU A 121 -15.36 7.67 -18.49
CA LEU A 121 -14.80 8.88 -17.89
C LEU A 121 -13.56 8.55 -17.06
N THR A 122 -12.68 9.54 -16.94
CA THR A 122 -11.51 9.45 -16.06
C THR A 122 -11.94 9.52 -14.58
N PRO A 123 -11.13 8.98 -13.65
CA PRO A 123 -11.42 9.06 -12.22
C PRO A 123 -11.46 10.48 -11.67
N ASP A 124 -10.93 11.47 -12.40
CA ASP A 124 -10.94 12.90 -12.04
C ASP A 124 -12.09 13.68 -12.70
N ALA A 125 -13.01 13.03 -13.42
CA ALA A 125 -14.10 13.71 -14.12
C ALA A 125 -15.03 14.48 -13.16
N ASP A 126 -15.46 15.67 -13.56
CA ASP A 126 -16.37 16.53 -12.81
C ASP A 126 -17.84 16.09 -12.96
N PHE A 127 -18.70 16.55 -12.04
CA PHE A 127 -20.10 16.16 -12.06
C PHE A 127 -20.87 16.65 -13.30
N GLU A 128 -20.42 17.74 -13.93
CA GLU A 128 -20.98 18.19 -15.21
C GLU A 128 -20.64 17.24 -16.37
N ALA A 129 -19.39 16.75 -16.47
CA ALA A 129 -19.03 15.73 -17.45
C ALA A 129 -19.79 14.41 -17.22
N ILE A 130 -20.00 14.02 -15.97
CA ILE A 130 -20.83 12.84 -15.61
C ILE A 130 -22.26 13.00 -16.15
N LYS A 131 -22.92 14.14 -15.91
CA LYS A 131 -24.26 14.40 -16.45
C LYS A 131 -24.29 14.39 -17.98
N LYS A 132 -23.28 14.97 -18.62
CA LYS A 132 -23.19 15.06 -20.09
C LYS A 132 -23.01 13.69 -20.73
N SER A 133 -22.07 12.88 -20.23
CA SER A 133 -21.80 11.53 -20.73
C SER A 133 -23.00 10.61 -20.52
N TYR A 134 -23.62 10.64 -19.34
CA TYR A 134 -24.83 9.89 -19.05
C TYR A 134 -25.96 10.21 -20.03
N ARG A 135 -26.26 11.51 -20.28
CA ARG A 135 -27.29 11.90 -21.25
C ARG A 135 -26.96 11.46 -22.68
N ALA A 136 -25.69 11.48 -23.06
CA ALA A 136 -25.26 11.03 -24.38
C ALA A 136 -25.46 9.52 -24.54
N LYS A 137 -24.97 8.71 -23.59
CA LYS A 137 -25.09 7.25 -23.61
C LYS A 137 -26.53 6.79 -23.45
N ALA A 138 -27.28 7.41 -22.55
CA ALA A 138 -28.69 7.08 -22.33
C ALA A 138 -29.54 7.25 -23.59
N LYS A 139 -29.25 8.25 -24.43
CA LYS A 139 -29.92 8.41 -25.74
C LYS A 139 -29.59 7.26 -26.70
N LEU A 140 -28.37 6.74 -26.71
CA LEU A 140 -27.97 5.68 -27.62
C LEU A 140 -28.66 4.35 -27.33
N VAL A 141 -28.93 4.07 -26.06
CA VAL A 141 -29.54 2.80 -25.60
C VAL A 141 -30.98 2.98 -25.11
N HIS A 142 -31.60 4.13 -25.37
CA HIS A 142 -32.94 4.41 -24.87
C HIS A 142 -33.97 3.40 -25.42
N PRO A 143 -34.86 2.84 -24.59
CA PRO A 143 -35.89 1.89 -25.04
C PRO A 143 -36.78 2.42 -26.18
N ASP A 144 -37.09 3.73 -26.18
CA ASP A 144 -37.90 4.34 -27.26
C ASP A 144 -37.18 4.36 -28.62
N LEU A 145 -35.84 4.48 -28.62
CA LEU A 145 -35.04 4.50 -29.85
C LEU A 145 -34.72 3.09 -30.33
N ARG A 146 -34.71 2.10 -29.43
CA ARG A 146 -34.43 0.69 -29.70
C ARG A 146 -35.48 -0.21 -29.05
N PRO A 147 -36.74 -0.17 -29.53
CA PRO A 147 -37.80 -0.99 -28.95
C PRO A 147 -37.54 -2.47 -29.22
N GLY A 148 -37.67 -3.31 -28.19
CA GLY A 148 -37.53 -4.77 -28.28
C GLY A 148 -36.10 -5.31 -28.20
N ASP A 149 -35.11 -4.46 -27.94
CA ASP A 149 -33.72 -4.85 -27.77
C ASP A 149 -33.39 -5.07 -26.28
N GLU A 150 -33.23 -6.34 -25.88
CA GLU A 150 -32.96 -6.72 -24.49
C GLU A 150 -31.58 -6.24 -24.00
N ASP A 151 -30.60 -6.16 -24.89
CA ASP A 151 -29.24 -5.75 -24.54
C ASP A 151 -29.17 -4.24 -24.33
N ALA A 152 -29.88 -3.48 -25.16
CA ALA A 152 -30.06 -2.04 -24.94
C ALA A 152 -30.77 -1.74 -23.61
N ALA A 153 -31.79 -2.53 -23.24
CA ALA A 153 -32.48 -2.38 -21.96
C ALA A 153 -31.57 -2.65 -20.77
N LYS A 154 -30.76 -3.71 -20.81
CA LYS A 154 -29.75 -4.02 -19.77
C LYS A 154 -28.69 -2.93 -19.67
N ALA A 155 -28.18 -2.45 -20.81
CA ALA A 155 -27.21 -1.37 -20.85
C ALA A 155 -27.78 -0.06 -20.28
N PHE A 156 -29.04 0.26 -20.57
CA PHE A 156 -29.73 1.42 -20.01
C PHE A 156 -29.86 1.31 -18.48
N GLN A 157 -30.28 0.15 -17.96
CA GLN A 157 -30.34 -0.09 -16.52
C GLN A 157 -28.97 0.06 -15.85
N ALA A 158 -27.90 -0.46 -16.47
CA ALA A 158 -26.55 -0.30 -15.96
C ALA A 158 -26.10 1.17 -15.93
N LEU A 159 -26.46 1.96 -16.95
CA LEU A 159 -26.21 3.42 -16.98
C LEU A 159 -27.00 4.18 -15.91
N GLN A 160 -28.24 3.80 -15.62
CA GLN A 160 -29.03 4.38 -14.52
C GLN A 160 -28.33 4.14 -13.18
N LEU A 161 -27.99 2.88 -12.89
CA LEU A 161 -27.33 2.48 -11.66
C LEU A 161 -25.97 3.19 -11.48
N ALA A 162 -25.18 3.29 -12.55
CA ALA A 162 -23.91 4.02 -12.54
C ALA A 162 -24.12 5.51 -12.19
N TYR A 163 -25.12 6.16 -12.78
CA TYR A 163 -25.43 7.56 -12.49
C TYR A 163 -25.93 7.76 -11.04
N GLU A 164 -26.75 6.84 -10.52
CA GLU A 164 -27.24 6.90 -9.14
C GLU A 164 -26.10 6.79 -8.12
N VAL A 165 -25.16 5.86 -8.32
CA VAL A 165 -23.97 5.70 -7.46
C VAL A 165 -23.13 6.98 -7.45
N LEU A 166 -22.89 7.57 -8.63
CA LEU A 166 -22.10 8.81 -8.74
C LEU A 166 -22.82 10.01 -8.13
N ARG A 167 -24.14 10.10 -8.28
CA ARG A 167 -24.96 11.15 -7.64
C ARG A 167 -24.92 11.04 -6.12
N GLN A 168 -25.09 9.84 -5.56
CA GLN A 168 -24.99 9.61 -4.12
C GLN A 168 -23.57 9.86 -3.58
N GLY A 169 -22.55 9.50 -4.36
CA GLY A 169 -21.15 9.84 -4.07
C GLY A 169 -20.96 11.36 -3.94
N GLU A 170 -21.48 12.12 -4.89
CA GLU A 170 -21.40 13.58 -4.87
C GLU A 170 -22.19 14.20 -3.71
N GLU A 171 -23.42 13.75 -3.46
CA GLU A 171 -24.25 14.23 -2.32
C GLU A 171 -23.57 13.99 -0.96
N ARG A 172 -22.84 12.87 -0.81
CA ARG A 172 -22.04 12.59 0.40
C ARG A 172 -20.87 13.56 0.55
N ARG A 173 -20.22 13.95 -0.55
CA ARG A 173 -19.12 14.93 -0.55
C ARG A 173 -19.62 16.35 -0.32
N GLU A 174 -20.78 16.67 -0.89
CA GLU A 174 -21.42 17.97 -0.79
C GLU A 174 -22.23 18.17 0.50
N TRP A 175 -22.29 17.20 1.43
CA TRP A 175 -23.06 17.33 2.68
C TRP A 175 -22.75 18.65 3.39
N LYS A 176 -23.66 19.62 3.23
CA LYS A 176 -23.69 20.92 3.88
C LYS A 176 -24.43 20.70 5.20
N GLY A 177 -23.70 20.82 6.31
CA GLY A 177 -24.16 20.46 7.65
C GLY A 177 -25.59 20.89 7.99
N ALA A 178 -26.25 20.04 8.80
CA ALA A 178 -27.53 20.33 9.45
C ALA A 178 -27.41 21.45 10.48
#